data_AF-A0A1J4W7F4-F1
#
_entry.id   AF-A0A1J4W7F4-F1
#
_cell.length_a   1.000
_cell.length_b   1.000
_cell.length_c   1.000
_cell.angle_alpha   90.00
_cell.angle_beta   90.00
_cell.angle_gamma   90.00
#
_symmetry.space_group_name_H-M   'P 1'
#
loop_
_entity.id
_entity.type
_entity.pdbx_description
1 polymer ?
#
loop_
_entity_poly.entity_id
_entity_poly.type
_entity_poly.pdbx_seq_one_letter_code
_entity_poly.pdbx_strand_id
1 'polypeptide(L)'
;MKIIRQKTHNYFIGGDYFKKELISQLRFLIIVTLGFTIAFTWRQTIFDTTQWAVQAITHIENSTGLSVLTSITITLIGLLIILLTSRYLNPKSY
;
A
#
# COMPACT_ATOMS: atom_id res chain seq x y z
N MET A 1 40.54 9.42 38.46
CA MET A 1 39.50 8.37 38.39
C MET A 1 38.06 8.90 38.22
N LYS A 2 37.83 10.15 37.76
CA LYS A 2 36.48 10.72 37.55
C LYS A 2 35.98 10.70 36.09
N ILE A 3 36.90 10.54 35.12
CA ILE A 3 36.61 10.70 33.69
C ILE A 3 35.85 9.50 33.11
N ILE A 4 36.05 8.30 33.67
CA ILE A 4 35.42 7.06 33.18
C ILE A 4 33.90 7.04 33.48
N ARG A 5 33.46 7.75 34.53
CA ARG A 5 32.06 7.72 34.99
C ARG A 5 31.10 8.57 34.16
N GLN A 6 31.60 9.58 33.43
CA GLN A 6 30.77 10.40 32.53
C GLN A 6 30.53 9.73 31.17
N LYS A 7 31.48 8.92 30.69
CA LYS A 7 31.39 8.30 29.36
C LYS A 7 30.30 7.21 29.28
N THR A 8 30.03 6.52 30.38
CA THR A 8 28.97 5.50 30.45
C THR A 8 27.57 6.10 30.53
N HIS A 9 27.41 7.31 31.08
CA HIS A 9 26.09 7.94 31.15
C HIS A 9 25.59 8.39 29.77
N ASN A 10 26.48 8.88 28.90
CA ASN A 10 26.13 9.31 27.55
C ASN A 10 25.85 8.15 26.58
N TYR A 11 26.41 6.96 26.82
CA TYR A 11 26.06 5.76 26.06
C TYR A 11 24.63 5.27 26.37
N PHE A 12 24.15 5.49 27.60
CA PHE A 12 22.79 5.11 27.98
C PHE A 12 21.75 6.10 27.42
N ILE A 13 22.09 7.39 27.32
CA ILE A 13 21.22 8.43 26.75
C ILE A 13 21.00 8.22 25.22
N GLY A 14 21.97 7.67 24.49
CA GLY A 14 21.78 7.29 23.09
C GLY A 14 20.79 6.12 22.88
N GLY A 15 20.60 5.27 23.90
CA GLY A 15 19.71 4.11 23.84
C GLY A 15 18.22 4.47 23.90
N ASP A 16 17.84 5.52 24.63
CA ASP A 16 16.43 5.92 24.77
C ASP A 16 15.90 6.60 23.49
N TYR A 17 16.74 7.38 22.80
CA TYR A 17 16.41 7.90 21.47
C TYR A 17 16.27 6.77 20.43
N PHE A 18 17.18 5.78 20.47
CA PHE A 18 17.10 4.63 19.58
C PHE A 18 15.81 3.80 19.80
N LYS A 19 15.42 3.55 21.06
CA LYS A 19 14.15 2.86 21.36
C LYS A 19 12.94 3.63 20.84
N LYS A 20 12.93 4.96 20.99
CA LYS A 20 11.82 5.81 20.52
C LYS A 20 11.70 5.77 18.99
N GLU A 21 12.82 5.81 18.29
CA GLU A 21 12.86 5.74 16.83
C GLU A 21 12.49 4.35 16.31
N LEU A 22 12.94 3.29 16.99
CA LEU A 22 12.58 1.91 16.68
C LEU A 22 11.08 1.65 16.86
N ILE A 23 10.44 2.21 17.90
CA ILE A 23 8.98 2.15 18.07
C ILE A 23 8.25 2.91 16.95
N SER A 24 8.79 4.06 16.53
CA SER A 24 8.21 4.84 15.42
C SER A 24 8.26 4.07 14.10
N GLN A 25 9.41 3.45 13.80
CA GLN A 25 9.58 2.60 12.62
C GLN A 25 8.69 1.35 12.69
N LEU A 26 8.56 0.73 13.87
CA LEU A 26 7.69 -0.42 14.07
C LEU A 26 6.21 -0.07 13.82
N ARG A 27 5.75 1.09 14.29
CA ARG A 27 4.39 1.59 14.01
C ARG A 27 4.17 1.80 12.52
N PHE A 28 5.13 2.41 11.82
CA PHE A 28 5.05 2.59 10.38
C PHE A 28 5.00 1.24 9.65
N LEU A 29 5.86 0.30 10.03
CA LEU A 29 5.88 -1.05 9.49
C LEU A 29 4.53 -1.74 9.65
N ILE A 30 3.92 -1.65 10.84
CA ILE A 30 2.60 -2.23 11.11
C ILE A 30 1.54 -1.59 10.21
N ILE A 31 1.49 -0.26 10.09
CA ILE A 31 0.51 0.43 9.25
C ILE A 31 0.67 0.01 7.77
N VAL A 32 1.90 0.00 7.26
CA VAL A 32 2.18 -0.43 5.88
C VAL A 32 1.82 -1.90 5.68
N THR A 33 2.16 -2.77 6.61
CA THR A 33 1.88 -4.21 6.53
C THR A 33 0.38 -4.47 6.57
N LEU A 34 -0.36 -3.79 7.43
CA LEU A 34 -1.83 -3.89 7.50
C LEU A 34 -2.47 -3.35 6.22
N GLY A 35 -2.04 -2.17 5.73
CA GLY A 35 -2.52 -1.61 4.48
C GLY A 35 -2.26 -2.52 3.28
N PHE A 36 -1.05 -3.10 3.21
CA PHE A 36 -0.70 -4.09 2.20
C PHE A 36 -1.55 -5.36 2.33
N THR A 37 -1.74 -5.88 3.54
CA THR A 37 -2.56 -7.09 3.78
C THR A 37 -4.00 -6.85 3.34
N ILE A 38 -4.57 -5.70 3.68
CA ILE A 38 -5.91 -5.32 3.25
C ILE A 38 -5.94 -5.25 1.71
N ALA A 39 -5.06 -4.49 1.07
CA ALA A 39 -5.02 -4.41 -0.39
C ALA A 39 -4.85 -5.79 -1.06
N PHE A 40 -4.04 -6.67 -0.46
CA PHE A 40 -3.80 -8.03 -0.93
C PHE A 40 -5.05 -8.91 -0.81
N THR A 41 -5.78 -8.84 0.31
CA THR A 41 -7.05 -9.58 0.50
C THR A 41 -8.10 -9.15 -0.52
N TRP A 42 -8.16 -7.87 -0.87
CA TRP A 42 -9.15 -7.35 -1.82
C TRP A 42 -8.84 -7.67 -3.28
N ARG A 43 -7.62 -8.16 -3.61
CA ARG A 43 -7.22 -8.48 -4.99
C ARG A 43 -8.22 -9.43 -5.67
N GLN A 44 -8.57 -10.52 -5.01
CA GLN A 44 -9.46 -11.53 -5.58
C GLN A 44 -10.89 -10.97 -5.70
N THR A 45 -11.36 -10.29 -4.66
CA THR A 45 -12.69 -9.66 -4.66
C THR A 45 -12.84 -8.63 -5.78
N ILE A 46 -11.84 -7.80 -6.04
CA ILE A 46 -11.86 -6.83 -7.15
C ILE A 46 -11.94 -7.55 -8.48
N PHE A 47 -11.18 -8.64 -8.65
CA PHE A 47 -11.22 -9.44 -9.86
C PHE A 47 -12.60 -10.06 -10.08
N ASP A 48 -13.14 -10.75 -9.07
CA ASP A 48 -14.43 -11.43 -9.16
C ASP A 48 -15.59 -10.44 -9.35
N THR A 49 -15.54 -9.29 -8.66
CA THR A 49 -16.55 -8.22 -8.81
C THR A 49 -16.51 -7.62 -10.21
N THR A 50 -15.31 -7.34 -10.73
CA THR A 50 -15.16 -6.80 -12.09
C THR A 50 -15.56 -7.84 -13.12
N GLN A 51 -15.25 -9.12 -12.88
CA GLN A 51 -15.65 -10.23 -13.73
C GLN A 51 -17.17 -10.33 -13.82
N TRP A 52 -17.87 -10.28 -12.68
CA TRP A 52 -19.33 -10.27 -12.63
C TRP A 52 -19.91 -9.08 -13.39
N ALA A 53 -19.36 -7.87 -13.21
CA ALA A 53 -19.80 -6.68 -13.92
C ALA A 53 -19.60 -6.79 -15.44
N VAL A 54 -18.44 -7.28 -15.87
CA VAL A 54 -18.12 -7.51 -17.28
C VAL A 54 -19.02 -8.60 -17.88
N GLN A 55 -19.28 -9.67 -17.14
CA GLN A 55 -20.20 -10.73 -17.55
C GLN A 55 -21.63 -10.21 -17.74
N ALA A 56 -22.11 -9.39 -16.79
CA ALA A 56 -23.44 -8.79 -16.85
C ALA A 56 -23.61 -7.88 -18.08
N ILE A 57 -22.55 -7.19 -18.51
CA ILE A 57 -22.58 -6.30 -19.68
C ILE A 57 -22.43 -7.09 -20.98
N THR A 58 -21.51 -8.05 -21.03
CA THR A 58 -21.10 -8.69 -22.29
C THR A 58 -21.78 -10.02 -22.59
N HIS A 59 -22.42 -10.66 -21.60
CA HIS A 59 -23.05 -11.99 -21.73
C HIS A 59 -22.12 -13.09 -22.29
N ILE A 60 -20.79 -12.89 -22.22
CA ILE A 60 -19.80 -13.84 -22.71
C ILE A 60 -19.65 -14.96 -21.67
N GLU A 61 -20.01 -16.19 -22.05
CA GLU A 61 -19.88 -17.36 -21.17
C GLU A 61 -18.50 -18.02 -21.22
N ASN A 62 -17.67 -17.68 -22.23
CA ASN A 62 -16.35 -18.28 -22.39
C ASN A 62 -15.38 -17.79 -21.30
N SER A 63 -14.91 -18.70 -20.46
CA SER A 63 -14.08 -18.43 -19.28
C SER A 63 -12.77 -17.71 -19.61
N THR A 64 -12.12 -18.04 -20.74
CA THR A 64 -10.86 -17.42 -21.13
C THR A 64 -11.07 -15.98 -21.62
N GLY A 65 -12.07 -15.75 -22.47
CA GLY A 65 -12.36 -14.42 -23.00
C GLY A 65 -12.78 -13.44 -21.90
N LEU A 66 -13.59 -13.92 -20.97
CA LEU A 66 -14.08 -13.16 -19.83
C LEU A 66 -12.95 -12.74 -18.88
N SER A 67 -12.00 -13.63 -18.57
CA SER A 67 -10.85 -13.32 -17.72
C SER A 67 -9.90 -12.27 -18.35
N VAL A 68 -9.66 -12.38 -19.66
CA VAL A 68 -8.85 -11.40 -20.39
C VAL A 68 -9.53 -10.04 -20.40
N LEU A 69 -10.83 -9.99 -20.72
CA LEU A 69 -11.60 -8.75 -20.77
C LEU A 69 -11.69 -8.08 -19.39
N THR A 70 -11.87 -8.88 -18.34
CA THR A 70 -11.82 -8.43 -16.94
C THR A 70 -10.47 -7.81 -16.60
N SER A 71 -9.37 -8.46 -16.98
CA SER A 71 -8.01 -7.97 -16.73
C SER A 71 -7.73 -6.65 -17.45
N ILE A 72 -8.19 -6.51 -18.70
CA ILE A 72 -8.10 -5.25 -19.47
C ILE A 72 -8.90 -4.15 -18.76
N THR A 73 -10.12 -4.47 -18.34
CA THR A 73 -11.01 -3.52 -17.65
C THR A 73 -10.39 -3.01 -16.35
N ILE A 74 -9.86 -3.92 -15.51
CA ILE A 74 -9.18 -3.55 -14.27
C ILE A 74 -7.96 -2.68 -14.57
N THR A 75 -7.20 -2.98 -15.62
CA THR A 75 -6.02 -2.19 -16.01
C THR A 75 -6.41 -0.77 -16.43
N LEU A 76 -7.48 -0.61 -17.22
CA LEU A 76 -7.99 0.69 -17.63
C LEU A 76 -8.49 1.51 -16.43
N ILE A 77 -9.23 0.87 -15.52
CA ILE A 77 -9.69 1.51 -14.27
C ILE A 77 -8.48 1.91 -13.41
N GLY A 78 -7.47 1.04 -13.29
CA GLY A 78 -6.25 1.31 -12.54
C GLY A 78 -5.48 2.51 -13.09
N LEU A 79 -5.30 2.58 -14.41
CA LEU A 79 -4.69 3.74 -15.08
C LEU A 79 -5.49 5.02 -14.83
N LEU A 80 -6.82 4.95 -14.88
CA LEU A 80 -7.71 6.08 -14.62
C LEU A 80 -7.56 6.57 -13.17
N ILE A 81 -7.55 5.67 -12.19
CA ILE A 81 -7.34 6.00 -10.78
C ILE A 81 -5.97 6.65 -10.57
N ILE A 82 -4.91 6.10 -11.18
CA ILE A 82 -3.56 6.67 -11.10
C ILE A 82 -3.54 8.07 -11.69
N LEU A 83 -4.17 8.28 -12.84
CA LEU A 83 -4.23 9.59 -13.50
C LEU A 83 -5.00 10.60 -12.66
N LEU A 84 -6.16 10.22 -12.12
CA LEU A 84 -6.95 11.07 -11.21
C LEU A 84 -6.16 11.40 -9.95
N THR A 85 -5.49 10.41 -9.35
CA THR A 85 -4.68 10.59 -8.14
C THR A 85 -3.50 11.51 -8.43
N SER A 86 -2.80 11.31 -9.54
CA SER A 86 -1.70 12.18 -9.99
C SER A 86 -2.18 13.61 -10.19
N ARG A 87 -3.34 13.81 -10.81
CA ARG A 87 -3.94 15.14 -10.99
C ARG A 87 -4.32 15.79 -9.66
N TYR A 88 -4.83 15.02 -8.71
CA TYR A 88 -5.23 15.55 -7.40
C TYR A 88 -4.02 15.87 -6.50
N LEU A 89 -2.96 15.05 -6.56
CA LEU A 89 -1.76 15.21 -5.73
C LEU A 89 -0.81 16.29 -6.25
N ASN A 90 -0.99 16.75 -7.48
CA ASN A 90 -0.13 17.75 -8.12
C ASN A 90 -0.85 19.11 -8.24
N PRO A 91 -0.85 19.96 -7.21
CA PRO A 91 -1.56 21.25 -7.19
C PRO A 91 -0.95 22.32 -8.13
N LYS A 92 -0.03 21.94 -9.03
CA LYS A 92 0.69 22.84 -9.97
C LYS A 92 0.44 22.51 -11.44
N SER A 93 -0.76 22.09 -11.81
CA SER A 93 -1.18 22.12 -13.22
C SER A 93 -2.10 23.31 -13.42
N TYR A 94 -1.50 24.50 -13.54
CA TYR A 94 -2.11 25.63 -14.27
C TYR A 94 -1.94 25.39 -15.77
#